data_AF-A0AAU9ABZ9-F1
#
_entry.id   AF-A0AAU9ABZ9-F1
#
_cell.length_a   1.000
_cell.length_b   1.000
_cell.length_c   1.000
_cell.angle_alpha   90.00
_cell.angle_beta   90.00
_cell.angle_gamma   90.00
#
_symmetry.space_group_name_H-M   'P 1'
#
loop_
_entity.id
_entity.type
_entity.pdbx_description
1 polymer ?
#
loop_
_entity_poly.entity_id
_entity_poly.type
_entity_poly.pdbx_seq_one_letter_code
_entity_poly.pdbx_strand_id
1 'polypeptide(L)'
;MSDKHEAADGRHDFDFLHGRWQVRNERLRQRLAGSEDWDIFHATQTCEPVLGGLGNVDAFLSDWRRPGQAEDFQGMTLRLFDLPRRRWNIWWAGSHDGVLEPPVGGGFADGVGVFEGELEHEGRPVRARFVWSGIGANTAHWHQQFSVDGGATWETNWHMWLRRRDEDGRLPHEDAVIELRRYTLKPGRRDELIELFEREFVESQEAVGMHLIGQFRELDDPDRYTWVRGFPSHALRAESLQGFYGGPTWKRHRDAANATMIDSDDVRLLKPARAHTALPAAARERAPLGGADEAGGTICIGVCELHAPAQDGFLERFEREFAPQLSAAGLELLGVYVSDDTPNRFPRLPVREGEPVLVWFARCADAGAPPRLAAQPQWRAAVADALLAELKAAPQLLRLAPTARSELRG
;
A
#
# COMPACT_ATOMS: atom_id res chain seq x y z
N MET A 1 -26.70 -36.43 -10.12
CA MET A 1 -27.58 -35.41 -9.52
C MET A 1 -26.88 -34.09 -9.74
N SER A 2 -27.54 -33.17 -10.43
CA SER A 2 -27.00 -31.88 -10.85
C SER A 2 -26.71 -31.03 -9.61
N ASP A 3 -25.44 -30.65 -9.39
CA ASP A 3 -25.09 -29.50 -8.56
C ASP A 3 -25.68 -28.27 -9.26
N LYS A 4 -26.88 -27.89 -8.85
CA LYS A 4 -27.37 -26.54 -9.09
C LYS A 4 -26.49 -25.65 -8.23
N HIS A 5 -25.62 -24.88 -8.87
CA HIS A 5 -25.10 -23.65 -8.29
C HIS A 5 -26.34 -22.83 -7.88
N GLU A 6 -26.72 -22.89 -6.60
CA GLU A 6 -27.74 -22.01 -6.05
C GLU A 6 -27.27 -20.59 -6.33
N ALA A 7 -28.06 -19.82 -7.09
CA ALA A 7 -27.75 -18.42 -7.31
C ALA A 7 -27.66 -17.76 -5.93
N ALA A 8 -26.47 -17.23 -5.59
CA ALA A 8 -26.24 -16.58 -4.31
C ALA A 8 -27.30 -15.47 -4.14
N ASP A 9 -28.05 -15.51 -3.05
CA ASP A 9 -29.17 -14.59 -2.83
C ASP A 9 -28.76 -13.24 -2.24
N GLY A 10 -27.45 -13.01 -2.11
CA GLY A 10 -26.83 -11.78 -1.62
C GLY A 10 -26.50 -11.77 -0.13
N ARG A 11 -26.89 -12.82 0.63
CA ARG A 11 -26.68 -12.84 2.10
C ARG A 11 -25.21 -12.95 2.54
N HIS A 12 -24.30 -13.24 1.61
CA HIS A 12 -22.86 -13.35 1.84
C HIS A 12 -22.07 -12.18 1.24
N ASP A 13 -22.74 -11.15 0.70
CA ASP A 13 -22.08 -10.08 -0.04
C ASP A 13 -21.14 -9.23 0.84
N PHE A 14 -21.34 -9.23 2.17
CA PHE A 14 -20.45 -8.56 3.12
C PHE A 14 -19.39 -9.48 3.74
N ASP A 15 -19.32 -10.76 3.37
CA ASP A 15 -18.38 -11.70 3.99
C ASP A 15 -16.91 -11.29 3.81
N PHE A 16 -16.62 -10.53 2.75
CA PHE A 16 -15.30 -9.94 2.54
C PHE A 16 -14.85 -9.09 3.73
N LEU A 17 -15.78 -8.43 4.43
CA LEU A 17 -15.48 -7.46 5.49
C LEU A 17 -15.09 -8.12 6.81
N HIS A 18 -15.36 -9.42 7.00
CA HIS A 18 -15.03 -10.11 8.24
C HIS A 18 -13.53 -10.05 8.58
N GLY A 19 -13.21 -9.90 9.86
CA GLY A 19 -11.84 -9.80 10.38
C GLY A 19 -11.41 -8.37 10.70
N ARG A 20 -10.10 -8.13 10.69
CA ARG A 20 -9.47 -6.89 11.16
C ARG A 20 -8.99 -6.05 9.99
N TRP A 21 -9.16 -4.74 10.12
CA TRP A 21 -8.82 -3.76 9.10
C TRP A 21 -8.15 -2.55 9.72
N GLN A 22 -7.18 -1.99 9.00
CA GLN A 22 -6.77 -0.60 9.14
C GLN A 22 -7.58 0.24 8.16
N VAL A 23 -8.07 1.39 8.61
CA VAL A 23 -8.92 2.28 7.83
C VAL A 23 -8.29 3.66 7.79
N ARG A 24 -8.02 4.17 6.59
CA ARG A 24 -7.70 5.58 6.40
C ARG A 24 -8.96 6.34 6.04
N ASN A 25 -9.19 7.46 6.71
CA ASN A 25 -10.36 8.29 6.54
C ASN A 25 -10.00 9.63 5.92
N GLU A 26 -10.83 10.09 4.99
CA GLU A 26 -10.92 11.50 4.62
C GLU A 26 -12.36 11.93 4.81
N ARG A 27 -12.60 12.88 5.70
CA ARG A 27 -13.94 13.40 5.95
C ARG A 27 -14.00 14.89 5.76
N LEU A 28 -15.00 15.40 5.04
CA LEU A 28 -15.21 16.84 4.94
C LEU A 28 -15.43 17.43 6.32
N ARG A 29 -14.72 18.52 6.60
CA ARG A 29 -14.83 19.26 7.85
C ARG A 29 -16.19 19.95 7.96
N GLN A 30 -16.68 20.49 6.84
CA GLN A 30 -18.02 21.05 6.70
C GLN A 30 -18.69 20.39 5.48
N ARG A 31 -19.89 19.85 5.67
CA ARG A 31 -20.65 19.16 4.62
C ARG A 31 -21.73 20.10 4.09
N LEU A 32 -22.08 19.94 2.82
CA LEU A 32 -23.12 20.71 2.12
C LEU A 32 -22.87 22.22 2.15
N ALA A 33 -21.60 22.62 2.23
CA ALA A 33 -21.13 23.99 2.33
C ALA A 33 -20.17 24.39 1.19
N GLY A 34 -19.95 23.51 0.21
CA GLY A 34 -18.94 23.70 -0.83
C GLY A 34 -17.50 23.66 -0.30
N SER A 35 -17.28 22.97 0.81
CA SER A 35 -15.98 22.84 1.44
C SER A 35 -15.08 21.89 0.64
N GLU A 36 -13.80 22.24 0.54
CA GLU A 36 -12.75 21.33 0.05
C GLU A 36 -11.76 20.94 1.17
N ASP A 37 -12.12 21.25 2.42
CA ASP A 37 -11.29 20.99 3.59
C ASP A 37 -11.62 19.63 4.21
N TRP A 38 -10.66 18.70 4.10
CA TRP A 38 -10.77 17.33 4.61
C TRP A 38 -9.95 17.13 5.87
N ASP A 39 -10.60 16.63 6.93
CA ASP A 39 -9.94 16.01 8.06
C ASP A 39 -9.47 14.61 7.64
N ILE A 40 -8.19 14.33 7.90
CA ILE A 40 -7.55 13.05 7.60
C ILE A 40 -7.21 12.38 8.92
N PHE A 41 -7.60 11.13 9.06
CA PHE A 41 -7.38 10.37 10.29
C PHE A 41 -7.38 8.86 10.06
N HIS A 42 -6.94 8.11 11.05
CA HIS A 42 -6.81 6.66 10.98
C HIS A 42 -7.77 5.98 11.94
N ALA A 43 -8.14 4.75 11.60
CA ALA A 43 -8.94 3.90 12.46
C ALA A 43 -8.56 2.44 12.31
N THR A 44 -8.93 1.63 13.30
CA THR A 44 -9.03 0.18 13.17
C THR A 44 -10.49 -0.22 13.12
N GLN A 45 -10.77 -1.29 12.37
CA GLN A 45 -12.09 -1.89 12.31
C GLN A 45 -12.00 -3.40 12.48
N THR A 46 -12.83 -3.95 13.36
CA THR A 46 -13.01 -5.41 13.49
C THR A 46 -14.45 -5.74 13.18
N CYS A 47 -14.68 -6.62 12.21
CA CYS A 47 -16.01 -7.03 11.77
C CYS A 47 -16.23 -8.53 12.02
N GLU A 48 -17.36 -8.86 12.62
CA GLU A 48 -17.73 -10.23 12.97
C GLU A 48 -19.13 -10.58 12.41
N PRO A 49 -19.30 -11.79 11.84
CA PRO A 49 -20.61 -12.27 11.44
C PRO A 49 -21.49 -12.51 12.67
N VAL A 50 -22.79 -12.25 12.53
CA VAL A 50 -23.80 -12.51 13.56
C VAL A 50 -24.97 -13.28 12.96
N LEU A 51 -25.84 -13.81 13.83
CA LEU A 51 -27.09 -14.47 13.45
C LEU A 51 -26.91 -15.60 12.41
N GLY A 52 -25.81 -16.37 12.52
CA GLY A 52 -25.52 -17.46 11.59
C GLY A 52 -25.25 -17.01 10.15
N GLY A 53 -24.72 -15.79 9.97
CA GLY A 53 -24.39 -15.22 8.65
C GLY A 53 -25.47 -14.33 8.05
N LEU A 54 -26.57 -14.07 8.77
CA LEU A 54 -27.62 -13.13 8.33
C LEU A 54 -27.31 -11.67 8.69
N GLY A 55 -26.16 -11.42 9.30
CA GLY A 55 -25.72 -10.08 9.64
C GLY A 55 -24.24 -10.03 9.96
N ASN A 56 -23.73 -8.81 10.15
CA ASN A 56 -22.44 -8.57 10.76
C ASN A 56 -22.49 -7.32 11.65
N VAL A 57 -21.55 -7.25 12.59
CA VAL A 57 -21.28 -6.05 13.39
C VAL A 57 -19.82 -5.68 13.21
N ASP A 58 -19.53 -4.39 13.09
CA ASP A 58 -18.16 -3.90 13.21
C ASP A 58 -18.01 -2.86 14.31
N ALA A 59 -16.83 -2.87 14.95
CA ALA A 59 -16.36 -1.81 15.83
C ALA A 59 -15.33 -0.97 15.08
N PHE A 60 -15.52 0.34 15.04
CA PHE A 60 -14.66 1.33 14.40
C PHE A 60 -14.02 2.22 15.47
N LEU A 61 -12.69 2.19 15.59
CA LEU A 61 -11.93 2.93 16.59
C LEU A 61 -10.96 3.86 15.89
N SER A 62 -11.19 5.18 15.96
CA SER A 62 -10.34 6.17 15.30
C SER A 62 -9.43 6.93 16.26
N ASP A 63 -8.37 7.54 15.74
CA ASP A 63 -7.53 8.53 16.44
C ASP A 63 -8.08 9.98 16.30
N TRP A 64 -9.23 10.13 15.65
CA TRP A 64 -9.86 11.42 15.42
C TRP A 64 -10.78 11.83 16.56
N ARG A 65 -10.73 13.11 16.94
CA ARG A 65 -11.62 13.68 17.95
C ARG A 65 -12.63 14.60 17.30
N ARG A 66 -13.89 14.49 17.73
CA ARG A 66 -14.90 15.48 17.33
C ARG A 66 -14.51 16.85 17.89
N PRO A 67 -14.68 17.95 17.12
CA PRO A 67 -14.42 19.29 17.64
C PRO A 67 -15.13 19.52 18.97
N GLY A 68 -14.38 19.96 19.97
CA GLY A 68 -14.89 20.19 21.32
C GLY A 68 -15.01 18.95 22.22
N GLN A 69 -14.60 17.76 21.74
CA GLN A 69 -14.58 16.52 22.53
C GLN A 69 -13.15 16.14 22.93
N ALA A 70 -13.01 15.59 24.14
CA ALA A 70 -11.73 15.18 24.70
C ALA A 70 -11.32 13.76 24.28
N GLU A 71 -12.31 12.91 24.03
CA GLU A 71 -12.12 11.50 23.71
C GLU A 71 -12.10 11.24 22.20
N ASP A 72 -11.36 10.20 21.81
CA ASP A 72 -11.28 9.73 20.44
C ASP A 72 -12.61 9.12 20.00
N PHE A 73 -12.98 9.35 18.74
CA PHE A 73 -14.26 8.93 18.19
C PHE A 73 -14.29 7.44 17.96
N GLN A 74 -15.37 6.81 18.43
CA GLN A 74 -15.66 5.41 18.20
C GLN A 74 -17.01 5.30 17.50
N GLY A 75 -17.17 4.27 16.70
CA GLY A 75 -18.44 3.93 16.08
C GLY A 75 -18.65 2.43 15.98
N MET A 76 -19.87 2.05 15.65
CA MET A 76 -20.19 0.68 15.27
C MET A 76 -21.13 0.69 14.08
N THR A 77 -21.01 -0.34 13.26
CA THR A 77 -22.02 -0.62 12.23
C THR A 77 -22.71 -1.94 12.53
N LEU A 78 -24.04 -1.97 12.47
CA LEU A 78 -24.83 -3.19 12.38
C LEU A 78 -25.34 -3.34 10.95
N ARG A 79 -25.13 -4.51 10.34
CA ARG A 79 -25.70 -4.86 9.02
C ARG A 79 -26.53 -6.10 9.15
N LEU A 80 -27.77 -6.05 8.65
CA LEU A 80 -28.69 -7.19 8.63
C LEU A 80 -29.25 -7.43 7.24
N PHE A 81 -29.32 -8.69 6.85
CA PHE A 81 -29.92 -9.12 5.60
C PHE A 81 -31.43 -9.39 5.77
N ASP A 82 -32.27 -8.65 5.04
CA ASP A 82 -33.71 -8.86 4.95
C ASP A 82 -33.99 -10.00 3.96
N LEU A 83 -34.28 -11.20 4.48
CA LEU A 83 -34.55 -12.40 3.69
C LEU A 83 -35.71 -12.22 2.69
N PRO A 84 -36.91 -11.72 3.09
CA PRO A 84 -37.99 -11.45 2.14
C PRO A 84 -37.63 -10.48 1.01
N ARG A 85 -36.91 -9.39 1.32
CA ARG A 85 -36.56 -8.35 0.33
C ARG A 85 -35.25 -8.60 -0.40
N ARG A 86 -34.47 -9.59 0.05
CA ARG A 86 -33.12 -9.91 -0.42
C ARG A 86 -32.23 -8.68 -0.51
N ARG A 87 -32.17 -7.93 0.59
CA ARG A 87 -31.40 -6.68 0.65
C ARG A 87 -30.78 -6.50 2.03
N TRP A 88 -29.68 -5.77 2.07
CA TRP A 88 -29.04 -5.39 3.31
C TRP A 88 -29.57 -4.06 3.81
N ASN A 89 -29.64 -3.94 5.13
CA ASN A 89 -29.84 -2.69 5.84
C ASN A 89 -28.62 -2.43 6.72
N ILE A 90 -28.18 -1.18 6.78
CA ILE A 90 -26.96 -0.75 7.48
C ILE A 90 -27.34 0.35 8.47
N TRP A 91 -27.07 0.12 9.75
CA TRP A 91 -27.23 1.10 10.82
C TRP A 91 -25.87 1.50 11.37
N TRP A 92 -25.67 2.80 11.57
CA TRP A 92 -24.49 3.36 12.20
C TRP A 92 -24.84 3.86 13.61
N ALA A 93 -23.93 3.72 14.56
CA ALA A 93 -23.95 4.44 15.83
C ALA A 93 -22.56 5.00 16.14
N GLY A 94 -22.50 6.16 16.80
CA GLY A 94 -21.23 6.76 17.23
C GLY A 94 -21.20 7.06 18.72
N SER A 95 -20.00 7.16 19.30
CA SER A 95 -19.79 7.44 20.73
C SER A 95 -20.29 8.79 21.22
N HIS A 96 -20.68 9.68 20.30
CA HIS A 96 -21.22 10.99 20.61
C HIS A 96 -22.63 10.98 21.24
N ASP A 97 -23.43 9.95 20.96
CA ASP A 97 -24.80 9.81 21.48
C ASP A 97 -25.23 8.36 21.76
N GLY A 98 -24.54 7.36 21.18
CA GLY A 98 -24.83 5.94 21.38
C GLY A 98 -26.15 5.48 20.72
N VAL A 99 -26.65 6.22 19.73
CA VAL A 99 -27.94 5.94 19.07
C VAL A 99 -27.71 5.29 17.70
N LEU A 100 -28.50 4.25 17.39
CA LEU A 100 -28.55 3.72 16.02
C LEU A 100 -29.33 4.70 15.14
N GLU A 101 -28.64 5.29 14.17
CA GLU A 101 -29.22 6.16 13.15
C GLU A 101 -30.20 5.38 12.25
N PRO A 102 -31.14 6.07 11.56
CA PRO A 102 -31.98 5.42 10.56
C PRO A 102 -31.14 4.63 9.53
N PRO A 103 -31.60 3.46 9.07
CA PRO A 103 -30.78 2.64 8.19
C PRO A 103 -30.73 3.18 6.77
N VAL A 104 -29.64 2.87 6.07
CA VAL A 104 -29.62 2.82 4.61
C VAL A 104 -29.83 1.39 4.12
N GLY A 105 -30.55 1.22 3.02
CA GLY A 105 -30.90 -0.09 2.45
C GLY A 105 -30.42 -0.26 1.01
N GLY A 106 -30.00 -1.47 0.65
CA GLY A 106 -29.36 -1.70 -0.66
C GLY A 106 -28.81 -3.10 -0.86
N GLY A 107 -27.90 -3.24 -1.81
CA GLY A 107 -27.27 -4.51 -2.17
C GLY A 107 -26.11 -4.32 -3.12
N PHE A 108 -25.53 -5.43 -3.57
CA PHE A 108 -24.39 -5.44 -4.48
C PHE A 108 -24.81 -5.79 -5.90
N ALA A 109 -24.15 -5.16 -6.86
CA ALA A 109 -24.18 -5.52 -8.27
C ALA A 109 -22.79 -5.26 -8.87
N ASP A 110 -22.25 -6.22 -9.63
CA ASP A 110 -20.97 -6.09 -10.34
C ASP A 110 -19.80 -5.63 -9.45
N GLY A 111 -19.73 -6.14 -8.22
CA GLY A 111 -18.67 -5.80 -7.25
C GLY A 111 -18.82 -4.43 -6.58
N VAL A 112 -19.92 -3.72 -6.84
CA VAL A 112 -20.24 -2.42 -6.22
C VAL A 112 -21.48 -2.55 -5.34
N GLY A 113 -21.35 -2.15 -4.09
CA GLY A 113 -22.47 -2.09 -3.15
C GLY A 113 -23.03 -0.68 -3.08
N VAL A 114 -24.34 -0.49 -3.25
CA VAL A 114 -24.99 0.82 -3.13
C VAL A 114 -26.16 0.73 -2.16
N PHE A 115 -26.14 1.60 -1.14
CA PHE A 115 -27.14 1.64 -0.07
C PHE A 115 -27.63 3.07 0.12
N GLU A 116 -28.95 3.27 0.09
CA GLU A 116 -29.55 4.61 0.21
C GLU A 116 -30.58 4.64 1.35
N GLY A 117 -30.71 5.80 2.00
CA GLY A 117 -31.68 6.06 3.04
C GLY A 117 -31.83 7.54 3.34
N GLU A 118 -32.76 7.87 4.23
CA GLU A 118 -32.93 9.23 4.75
C GLU A 118 -32.25 9.33 6.11
N LEU A 119 -31.31 10.26 6.23
CA LEU A 119 -30.59 10.58 7.46
C LEU A 119 -30.85 12.04 7.85
N GLU A 120 -30.32 12.45 9.00
CA GLU A 120 -30.32 13.85 9.43
C GLU A 120 -28.89 14.40 9.42
N HIS A 121 -28.72 15.63 8.92
CA HIS A 121 -27.50 16.41 9.08
C HIS A 121 -27.85 17.79 9.64
N GLU A 122 -27.35 18.10 10.84
CA GLU A 122 -27.58 19.39 11.53
C GLU A 122 -29.07 19.77 11.64
N GLY A 123 -29.93 18.82 12.03
CA GLY A 123 -31.37 19.04 12.16
C GLY A 123 -32.14 19.08 10.84
N ARG A 124 -31.50 18.75 9.71
CA ARG A 124 -32.14 18.75 8.38
C ARG A 124 -32.13 17.35 7.76
N PRO A 125 -33.24 16.91 7.16
CA PRO A 125 -33.27 15.65 6.43
C PRO A 125 -32.37 15.72 5.20
N VAL A 126 -31.58 14.67 4.98
CA VAL A 126 -30.71 14.49 3.82
C VAL A 126 -30.88 13.08 3.27
N ARG A 127 -30.80 12.92 1.93
CA ARG A 127 -30.61 11.57 1.37
C ARG A 127 -29.15 11.20 1.51
N ALA A 128 -28.89 10.04 2.08
CA ALA A 128 -27.56 9.47 2.20
C ALA A 128 -27.39 8.31 1.23
N ARG A 129 -26.19 8.21 0.63
CA ARG A 129 -25.76 7.06 -0.16
C ARG A 129 -24.42 6.56 0.34
N PHE A 130 -24.36 5.28 0.67
CA PHE A 130 -23.13 4.57 0.96
C PHE A 130 -22.77 3.72 -0.25
N VAL A 131 -21.52 3.81 -0.69
CA VAL A 131 -21.01 3.07 -1.83
C VAL A 131 -19.79 2.27 -1.41
N TRP A 132 -19.82 0.96 -1.67
CA TRP A 132 -18.69 0.05 -1.52
C TRP A 132 -18.14 -0.30 -2.90
N SER A 133 -16.82 -0.26 -3.06
CA SER A 133 -16.13 -0.57 -4.31
C SER A 133 -14.68 -1.01 -4.03
N GLY A 134 -13.94 -1.40 -5.06
CA GLY A 134 -12.54 -1.81 -4.91
C GLY A 134 -12.35 -2.96 -3.92
N ILE A 135 -13.32 -3.89 -3.89
CA ILE A 135 -13.35 -5.01 -2.95
C ILE A 135 -12.43 -6.10 -3.48
N GLY A 136 -11.40 -6.40 -2.71
CA GLY A 136 -10.50 -7.54 -2.92
C GLY A 136 -10.32 -8.32 -1.62
N ALA A 137 -9.42 -9.31 -1.65
CA ALA A 137 -9.15 -10.13 -0.46
C ALA A 137 -8.69 -9.27 0.74
N ASN A 138 -7.85 -8.25 0.47
CA ASN A 138 -7.18 -7.43 1.48
C ASN A 138 -7.46 -5.93 1.37
N THR A 139 -8.40 -5.53 0.51
CA THR A 139 -8.72 -4.12 0.23
C THR A 139 -10.23 -3.92 0.11
N ALA A 140 -10.73 -2.76 0.52
CA ALA A 140 -12.06 -2.27 0.19
C ALA A 140 -12.08 -0.74 0.25
N HIS A 141 -12.94 -0.12 -0.55
CA HIS A 141 -13.23 1.31 -0.45
C HIS A 141 -14.69 1.53 -0.14
N TRP A 142 -14.95 2.37 0.85
CA TRP A 142 -16.27 2.88 1.16
C TRP A 142 -16.29 4.39 1.03
N HIS A 143 -17.39 4.95 0.51
CA HIS A 143 -17.63 6.37 0.61
C HIS A 143 -19.09 6.71 0.87
N GLN A 144 -19.30 7.87 1.49
CA GLN A 144 -20.59 8.46 1.78
C GLN A 144 -20.84 9.69 0.92
N GLN A 145 -22.07 9.81 0.45
CA GLN A 145 -22.58 10.99 -0.24
C GLN A 145 -23.87 11.49 0.41
N PHE A 146 -24.05 12.81 0.43
CA PHE A 146 -25.29 13.46 0.84
C PHE A 146 -25.93 14.22 -0.32
N SER A 147 -27.25 14.28 -0.29
CA SER A 147 -28.06 15.05 -1.24
C SER A 147 -29.20 15.77 -0.52
N VAL A 148 -29.44 17.02 -0.91
CA VAL A 148 -30.51 17.89 -0.41
C VAL A 148 -31.59 18.19 -1.44
N ASP A 149 -31.46 17.65 -2.66
CA ASP A 149 -32.35 17.91 -3.81
C ASP A 149 -33.03 16.64 -4.33
N GLY A 150 -33.26 15.67 -3.42
CA GLY A 150 -33.90 14.40 -3.74
C GLY A 150 -33.00 13.39 -4.46
N GLY A 151 -31.70 13.68 -4.57
CA GLY A 151 -30.71 12.82 -5.24
C GLY A 151 -30.36 13.27 -6.65
N ALA A 152 -30.72 14.50 -7.06
CA ALA A 152 -30.32 15.05 -8.34
C ALA A 152 -28.83 15.42 -8.35
N THR A 153 -28.30 15.91 -7.22
CA THR A 153 -26.87 16.13 -6.99
C THR A 153 -26.41 15.47 -5.70
N TRP A 154 -25.12 15.11 -5.64
CA TRP A 154 -24.51 14.37 -4.52
C TRP A 154 -23.16 14.99 -4.15
N GLU A 155 -22.97 15.30 -2.87
CA GLU A 155 -21.68 15.69 -2.30
C GLU A 155 -21.07 14.48 -1.60
N THR A 156 -19.97 13.95 -2.15
CA THR A 156 -19.16 12.97 -1.45
C THR A 156 -18.45 13.66 -0.29
N ASN A 157 -18.70 13.18 0.93
CA ASN A 157 -18.29 13.88 2.15
C ASN A 157 -17.52 13.00 3.15
N TRP A 158 -17.34 11.72 2.83
CA TRP A 158 -16.47 10.82 3.60
C TRP A 158 -15.97 9.68 2.71
N HIS A 159 -14.68 9.41 2.77
CA HIS A 159 -14.03 8.23 2.23
C HIS A 159 -13.38 7.39 3.33
N MET A 160 -13.47 6.07 3.19
CA MET A 160 -12.76 5.08 3.97
C MET A 160 -12.05 4.12 3.03
N TRP A 161 -10.75 3.96 3.20
CA TRP A 161 -9.97 2.93 2.53
C TRP A 161 -9.53 1.90 3.56
N LEU A 162 -9.95 0.66 3.36
CA LEU A 162 -9.74 -0.44 4.28
C LEU A 162 -8.62 -1.34 3.75
N ARG A 163 -7.67 -1.67 4.62
CA ARG A 163 -6.61 -2.67 4.38
C ARG A 163 -6.69 -3.77 5.44
N ARG A 164 -6.74 -5.03 5.01
CA ARG A 164 -6.82 -6.17 5.94
C ARG A 164 -5.58 -6.21 6.82
N ARG A 165 -5.75 -6.64 8.06
CA ARG A 165 -4.65 -7.00 8.97
C ARG A 165 -4.71 -8.49 9.27
N ASP A 166 -3.55 -9.14 9.29
CA ASP A 166 -3.45 -10.52 9.78
C ASP A 166 -3.51 -10.58 11.32
N GLU A 167 -3.40 -11.78 11.89
CA GLU A 167 -3.47 -12.00 13.34
C GLU A 167 -2.34 -11.30 14.11
N ASP A 168 -1.18 -11.13 13.46
CA ASP A 168 0.01 -10.45 13.97
C ASP A 168 -0.03 -8.93 13.70
N GLY A 169 -1.14 -8.43 13.15
CA GLY A 169 -1.33 -7.02 12.87
C GLY A 169 -0.63 -6.50 11.61
N ARG A 170 -0.05 -7.37 10.79
CA ARG A 170 0.65 -7.01 9.55
C ARG A 170 -0.33 -6.83 8.41
N LEU A 171 0.09 -6.10 7.38
CA LEU A 171 -0.69 -5.99 6.15
C LEU A 171 -0.35 -7.18 5.24
N PRO A 172 -1.32 -8.01 4.83
CA PRO A 172 -1.11 -9.01 3.81
C PRO A 172 -1.12 -8.34 2.44
N HIS A 173 -0.09 -8.64 1.64
CA HIS A 173 0.10 -8.07 0.31
C HIS A 173 0.49 -9.14 -0.71
N GLU A 174 -0.01 -8.97 -1.93
CA GLU A 174 0.42 -9.69 -3.11
C GLU A 174 1.10 -8.67 -4.02
N ASP A 175 2.41 -8.79 -4.20
CA ASP A 175 3.19 -7.84 -5.00
C ASP A 175 3.67 -8.49 -6.29
N ALA A 176 2.76 -8.59 -7.27
CA ALA A 176 3.08 -9.13 -8.59
C ALA A 176 4.09 -8.25 -9.35
N VAL A 177 4.07 -6.94 -9.07
CA VAL A 177 5.01 -5.96 -9.61
C VAL A 177 5.46 -5.02 -8.50
N ILE A 178 6.75 -4.69 -8.47
CA ILE A 178 7.33 -3.71 -7.56
C ILE A 178 8.00 -2.58 -8.32
N GLU A 179 8.08 -1.41 -7.70
CA GLU A 179 8.93 -0.31 -8.12
C GLU A 179 10.11 -0.20 -7.16
N LEU A 180 11.33 -0.29 -7.68
CA LEU A 180 12.53 0.18 -6.99
C LEU A 180 12.77 1.63 -7.41
N ARG A 181 12.71 2.55 -6.43
CA ARG A 181 12.78 3.99 -6.66
C ARG A 181 13.98 4.58 -5.95
N ARG A 182 14.78 5.38 -6.66
CA ARG A 182 15.95 6.07 -6.12
C ARG A 182 15.85 7.56 -6.41
N TYR A 183 15.72 8.37 -5.36
CA TYR A 183 15.61 9.82 -5.50
C TYR A 183 16.96 10.48 -5.28
N THR A 184 17.28 11.46 -6.13
CA THR A 184 18.37 12.42 -5.92
C THR A 184 17.79 13.61 -5.18
N LEU A 185 18.30 13.91 -3.99
CA LEU A 185 17.81 14.99 -3.15
C LEU A 185 18.77 16.17 -3.13
N LYS A 186 18.27 17.32 -2.70
CA LYS A 186 19.11 18.48 -2.44
C LYS A 186 20.00 18.21 -1.21
N PRO A 187 21.23 18.73 -1.18
CA PRO A 187 22.17 18.51 -0.09
C PRO A 187 21.55 18.72 1.30
N GLY A 188 21.63 17.69 2.14
CA GLY A 188 21.16 17.74 3.54
C GLY A 188 19.63 17.73 3.73
N ARG A 189 18.85 17.50 2.66
CA ARG A 189 17.38 17.51 2.70
C ARG A 189 16.76 16.11 2.74
N ARG A 190 17.58 15.06 2.85
CA ARG A 190 17.14 13.66 2.86
C ARG A 190 16.18 13.35 4.00
N ASP A 191 16.61 13.61 5.23
CA ASP A 191 15.82 13.21 6.40
C ASP A 191 14.52 14.02 6.52
N GLU A 192 14.50 15.26 6.02
CA GLU A 192 13.26 16.05 5.88
C GLU A 192 12.25 15.39 4.93
N LEU A 193 12.71 14.84 3.80
CA LEU A 193 11.83 14.08 2.91
C LEU A 193 11.36 12.79 3.58
N ILE A 194 12.25 12.07 4.27
CA ILE A 194 11.89 10.83 4.97
C ILE A 194 10.82 11.09 6.04
N GLU A 195 10.98 12.13 6.86
CA GLU A 195 9.99 12.51 7.87
C GLU A 195 8.63 12.86 7.27
N LEU A 196 8.61 13.63 6.17
CA LEU A 196 7.38 13.92 5.44
C LEU A 196 6.77 12.66 4.83
N PHE A 197 7.58 11.80 4.23
CA PHE A 197 7.16 10.59 3.56
C PHE A 197 6.55 9.59 4.55
N GLU A 198 7.22 9.35 5.67
CA GLU A 198 6.73 8.45 6.70
C GLU A 198 5.45 8.94 7.35
N ARG A 199 5.31 10.25 7.58
CA ARG A 199 4.14 10.84 8.21
C ARG A 199 2.93 10.91 7.29
N GLU A 200 3.13 11.32 6.04
CA GLU A 200 2.02 11.68 5.14
C GLU A 200 1.81 10.69 4.01
N PHE A 201 2.86 9.97 3.55
CA PHE A 201 2.83 9.23 2.29
C PHE A 201 2.81 7.71 2.42
N VAL A 202 3.15 7.14 3.56
CA VAL A 202 3.10 5.67 3.74
C VAL A 202 1.63 5.21 3.71
N GLU A 203 0.86 5.56 4.74
CA GLU A 203 -0.52 5.08 4.88
C GLU A 203 -1.45 5.62 3.80
N SER A 204 -1.19 6.82 3.27
CA SER A 204 -2.02 7.39 2.20
C SER A 204 -1.83 6.70 0.85
N GLN A 205 -0.64 6.15 0.58
CA GLN A 205 -0.43 5.29 -0.58
C GLN A 205 -0.99 3.88 -0.35
N GLU A 206 -0.82 3.33 0.86
CA GLU A 206 -1.35 2.00 1.21
C GLU A 206 -2.87 1.96 1.14
N ALA A 207 -3.52 3.04 1.59
CA ALA A 207 -4.96 3.24 1.50
C ALA A 207 -5.50 3.08 0.07
N VAL A 208 -4.80 3.61 -0.93
CA VAL A 208 -5.24 3.50 -2.32
C VAL A 208 -4.75 2.23 -3.02
N GLY A 209 -4.23 1.24 -2.28
CA GLY A 209 -3.93 -0.09 -2.81
C GLY A 209 -2.44 -0.42 -2.96
N MET A 210 -1.53 0.52 -2.70
CA MET A 210 -0.09 0.24 -2.79
C MET A 210 0.42 -0.54 -1.57
N HIS A 211 1.62 -1.11 -1.67
CA HIS A 211 2.33 -1.71 -0.55
C HIS A 211 3.67 -1.02 -0.33
N LEU A 212 3.95 -0.45 0.84
CA LEU A 212 5.19 0.30 1.08
C LEU A 212 6.27 -0.59 1.68
N ILE A 213 6.76 -1.53 0.87
CA ILE A 213 7.68 -2.62 1.28
C ILE A 213 8.93 -2.12 2.03
N GLY A 214 9.60 -1.08 1.53
CA GLY A 214 10.82 -0.60 2.19
C GLY A 214 11.18 0.84 1.91
N GLN A 215 11.76 1.50 2.92
CA GLN A 215 12.24 2.88 2.87
C GLN A 215 13.65 2.92 3.45
N PHE A 216 14.57 3.58 2.76
CA PHE A 216 15.99 3.44 3.07
C PHE A 216 16.79 4.72 2.90
N ARG A 217 17.77 4.88 3.79
CA ARG A 217 18.90 5.80 3.64
C ARG A 217 20.03 5.06 2.93
N GLU A 218 20.57 5.62 1.85
CA GLU A 218 21.82 5.09 1.29
C GLU A 218 23.00 5.49 2.19
N LEU A 219 23.83 4.52 2.56
CA LEU A 219 24.97 4.74 3.46
C LEU A 219 26.15 5.41 2.77
N ASP A 220 26.27 5.24 1.45
CA ASP A 220 27.38 5.73 0.64
C ASP A 220 27.08 7.08 -0.03
N ASP A 221 25.83 7.53 0.02
CA ASP A 221 25.39 8.81 -0.56
C ASP A 221 24.33 9.46 0.35
N PRO A 222 24.68 10.53 1.10
CA PRO A 222 23.77 11.16 2.04
C PRO A 222 22.57 11.86 1.37
N ASP A 223 22.65 12.12 0.06
CA ASP A 223 21.62 12.83 -0.71
C ASP A 223 20.73 11.87 -1.51
N ARG A 224 20.80 10.57 -1.22
CA ARG A 224 19.94 9.53 -1.82
C ARG A 224 18.91 8.98 -0.87
N TYR A 225 17.68 8.86 -1.39
CA TYR A 225 16.59 8.15 -0.74
C TYR A 225 16.12 7.02 -1.65
N THR A 226 16.32 5.78 -1.21
CA THR A 226 15.86 4.58 -1.93
C THR A 226 14.64 4.02 -1.24
N TRP A 227 13.63 3.63 -2.01
CA TRP A 227 12.44 2.99 -1.48
C TRP A 227 11.82 2.03 -2.48
N VAL A 228 11.03 1.10 -1.96
CA VAL A 228 10.37 0.04 -2.70
C VAL A 228 8.89 0.06 -2.37
N ARG A 229 8.05 0.01 -3.42
CA ARG A 229 6.63 -0.25 -3.26
C ARG A 229 6.15 -1.35 -4.20
N GLY A 230 5.13 -2.08 -3.78
CA GLY A 230 4.52 -3.17 -4.53
C GLY A 230 3.08 -2.89 -4.92
N PHE A 231 2.63 -3.63 -5.93
CA PHE A 231 1.27 -3.60 -6.45
C PHE A 231 0.78 -5.01 -6.82
N PRO A 232 -0.51 -5.31 -6.65
CA PRO A 232 -1.05 -6.61 -7.03
C PRO A 232 -1.12 -6.85 -8.54
N SER A 233 -1.19 -5.78 -9.34
CA SER A 233 -1.17 -5.88 -10.80
C SER A 233 -0.84 -4.53 -11.44
N HIS A 234 -0.55 -4.52 -12.74
CA HIS A 234 -0.39 -3.28 -13.52
C HIS A 234 -1.66 -2.44 -13.62
N ALA A 235 -2.83 -3.08 -13.62
CA ALA A 235 -4.12 -2.38 -13.64
C ALA A 235 -4.31 -1.62 -12.32
N LEU A 236 -4.17 -2.33 -11.20
CA LEU A 236 -4.30 -1.75 -9.85
C LEU A 236 -3.19 -0.74 -9.57
N ARG A 237 -1.98 -0.94 -10.12
CA ARG A 237 -0.92 0.07 -10.08
C ARG A 237 -1.40 1.41 -10.65
N ALA A 238 -1.94 1.43 -11.86
CA ALA A 238 -2.38 2.69 -12.49
C ALA A 238 -3.50 3.37 -11.68
N GLU A 239 -4.46 2.60 -11.17
CA GLU A 239 -5.55 3.09 -10.33
C GLU A 239 -5.05 3.65 -9.00
N SER A 240 -4.17 2.93 -8.30
CA SER A 240 -3.56 3.38 -7.04
C SER A 240 -2.76 4.67 -7.24
N LEU A 241 -1.94 4.75 -8.29
CA LEU A 241 -1.17 5.95 -8.60
C LEU A 241 -2.08 7.14 -8.90
N GLN A 242 -3.13 6.94 -9.69
CA GLN A 242 -4.11 7.98 -9.95
C GLN A 242 -4.80 8.44 -8.65
N GLY A 243 -5.18 7.51 -7.77
CA GLY A 243 -5.78 7.79 -6.47
C GLY A 243 -4.89 8.65 -5.57
N PHE A 244 -3.61 8.31 -5.45
CA PHE A 244 -2.68 9.06 -4.62
C PHE A 244 -2.28 10.41 -5.24
N TYR A 245 -1.76 10.41 -6.47
CA TYR A 245 -1.22 11.63 -7.10
C TYR A 245 -2.31 12.60 -7.61
N GLY A 246 -3.55 12.11 -7.77
CA GLY A 246 -4.73 12.93 -7.98
C GLY A 246 -5.43 13.36 -6.67
N GLY A 247 -5.11 12.70 -5.56
CA GLY A 247 -5.77 12.85 -4.27
C GLY A 247 -5.33 14.06 -3.44
N PRO A 248 -6.06 14.35 -2.35
CA PRO A 248 -5.84 15.56 -1.55
C PRO A 248 -4.54 15.53 -0.75
N THR A 249 -4.08 14.37 -0.25
CA THR A 249 -2.79 14.27 0.46
C THR A 249 -1.64 14.71 -0.45
N TRP A 250 -1.54 14.18 -1.67
CA TRP A 250 -0.49 14.64 -2.58
C TRP A 250 -0.64 16.12 -2.91
N LYS A 251 -1.85 16.61 -3.23
CA LYS A 251 -2.07 18.05 -3.51
C LYS A 251 -1.59 18.94 -2.37
N ARG A 252 -1.81 18.53 -1.12
CA ARG A 252 -1.44 19.29 0.08
C ARG A 252 0.08 19.29 0.34
N HIS A 253 0.76 18.19 0.09
CA HIS A 253 2.16 18.00 0.51
C HIS A 253 3.18 17.99 -0.64
N ARG A 254 2.74 17.98 -1.91
CA ARG A 254 3.64 17.91 -3.08
C ARG A 254 4.67 19.03 -3.13
N ASP A 255 4.31 20.25 -2.71
CA ASP A 255 5.23 21.39 -2.82
C ASP A 255 6.39 21.25 -1.81
N ALA A 256 6.08 20.79 -0.59
CA ALA A 256 7.08 20.46 0.42
C ALA A 256 7.98 19.28 -0.03
N ALA A 257 7.39 18.22 -0.59
CA ALA A 257 8.14 17.09 -1.12
C ALA A 257 9.03 17.49 -2.29
N ASN A 258 8.49 18.20 -3.29
CA ASN A 258 9.25 18.65 -4.46
C ASN A 258 10.37 19.63 -4.09
N ALA A 259 10.21 20.39 -3.00
CA ALA A 259 11.25 21.29 -2.52
C ALA A 259 12.51 20.56 -2.04
N THR A 260 12.44 19.26 -1.69
CA THR A 260 13.61 18.47 -1.26
C THR A 260 14.29 17.72 -2.40
N MET A 261 13.61 17.48 -3.51
CA MET A 261 14.08 16.62 -4.61
C MET A 261 14.79 17.40 -5.71
N ILE A 262 15.80 16.77 -6.31
CA ILE A 262 16.42 17.16 -7.60
C ILE A 262 15.87 16.28 -8.72
N ASP A 263 15.80 14.98 -8.47
CA ASP A 263 15.37 13.98 -9.45
C ASP A 263 14.65 12.83 -8.74
N SER A 264 13.55 12.36 -9.35
CA SER A 264 12.69 11.29 -8.86
C SER A 264 12.45 10.18 -9.89
N ASP A 265 13.15 10.22 -11.02
CA ASP A 265 12.81 9.47 -12.22
C ASP A 265 13.61 8.16 -12.36
N ASP A 266 14.61 7.90 -11.50
CA ASP A 266 15.27 6.58 -11.40
C ASP A 266 14.33 5.58 -10.73
N VAL A 267 13.39 5.08 -11.53
CA VAL A 267 12.36 4.12 -11.15
C VAL A 267 12.46 2.91 -12.05
N ARG A 268 12.68 1.74 -11.45
CA ARG A 268 12.70 0.46 -12.14
C ARG A 268 11.45 -0.32 -11.80
N LEU A 269 10.72 -0.75 -12.83
CA LEU A 269 9.57 -1.62 -12.69
C LEU A 269 10.04 -3.06 -12.77
N LEU A 270 9.72 -3.86 -11.76
CA LEU A 270 10.32 -5.17 -11.55
C LEU A 270 9.26 -6.22 -11.24
N LYS A 271 9.47 -7.44 -11.72
CA LYS A 271 8.70 -8.64 -11.37
C LYS A 271 9.61 -9.71 -10.77
N PRO A 272 9.12 -10.60 -9.89
CA PRO A 272 9.92 -11.69 -9.36
C PRO A 272 10.56 -12.51 -10.50
N ALA A 273 11.85 -12.81 -10.38
CA ALA A 273 12.58 -13.59 -11.38
C ALA A 273 12.01 -15.01 -11.54
N ARG A 274 11.54 -15.59 -10.43
CA ARG A 274 10.76 -16.83 -10.35
C ARG A 274 9.61 -16.63 -9.36
N ALA A 275 8.61 -17.50 -9.38
CA ALA A 275 7.47 -17.43 -8.44
C ALA A 275 7.87 -17.44 -6.95
N HIS A 276 9.00 -18.07 -6.60
CA HIS A 276 9.49 -18.21 -5.24
C HIS A 276 10.59 -17.20 -4.85
N THR A 277 10.92 -16.25 -5.74
CA THR A 277 11.97 -15.25 -5.47
C THR A 277 11.41 -13.87 -5.12
N ALA A 278 10.10 -13.77 -4.90
CA ALA A 278 9.50 -12.56 -4.36
C ALA A 278 9.99 -12.32 -2.93
N LEU A 279 10.03 -11.05 -2.52
CA LEU A 279 10.32 -10.67 -1.13
C LEU A 279 9.36 -11.37 -0.17
N PRO A 280 9.83 -11.81 1.00
CA PRO A 280 8.97 -12.41 2.01
C PRO A 280 7.99 -11.36 2.56
N ALA A 281 6.87 -11.84 3.11
CA ALA A 281 5.98 -11.00 3.90
C ALA A 281 6.74 -10.36 5.08
N ALA A 282 6.26 -9.21 5.54
CA ALA A 282 6.82 -8.53 6.69
C ALA A 282 6.91 -9.50 7.89
N ALA A 283 8.04 -9.51 8.59
CA ALA A 283 8.22 -10.35 9.77
C ALA A 283 7.45 -9.82 11.00
N ARG A 284 7.02 -8.55 10.96
CA ARG A 284 6.41 -7.83 12.08
C ARG A 284 5.60 -6.63 11.59
N GLU A 285 4.63 -6.21 12.41
CA GLU A 285 3.83 -5.01 12.16
C GLU A 285 4.71 -3.77 11.95
N ARG A 286 4.31 -2.88 11.05
CA ARG A 286 4.99 -1.60 10.82
C ARG A 286 5.05 -0.78 12.11
N ALA A 287 6.22 -0.21 12.42
CA ALA A 287 6.37 0.64 13.59
C ALA A 287 5.43 1.87 13.51
N PRO A 288 4.92 2.36 14.66
CA PRO A 288 4.15 3.60 14.70
C PRO A 288 5.00 4.80 14.27
N LEU A 289 4.33 5.89 13.92
CA LEU A 289 5.00 7.17 13.64
C LEU A 289 5.88 7.61 14.81
N GLY A 290 7.10 8.06 14.51
CA GLY A 290 8.08 8.44 15.52
C GLY A 290 8.75 7.27 16.24
N GLY A 291 8.56 6.03 15.77
CA GLY A 291 9.33 4.88 16.23
C GLY A 291 10.84 5.10 16.04
N ALA A 292 11.64 4.64 16.99
CA ALA A 292 13.10 4.76 16.90
C ALA A 292 13.64 3.83 15.80
N ASP A 293 14.66 4.31 15.08
CA ASP A 293 15.45 3.45 14.20
C ASP A 293 16.10 2.36 15.06
N GLU A 294 15.66 1.11 14.88
CA GLU A 294 16.31 -0.02 15.54
C GLU A 294 17.70 -0.23 14.94
N ALA A 295 18.70 -0.37 15.80
CA ALA A 295 20.03 -0.80 15.40
C ALA A 295 19.97 -2.29 15.00
N GLY A 296 19.49 -2.60 13.80
CA GLY A 296 19.29 -3.97 13.35
C GLY A 296 19.17 -4.12 11.84
N GLY A 297 20.26 -4.58 11.21
CA GLY A 297 20.32 -5.05 9.83
C GLY A 297 20.44 -3.93 8.78
N THR A 298 21.42 -4.06 7.89
CA THR A 298 21.45 -3.30 6.63
C THR A 298 20.83 -4.14 5.52
N ILE A 299 20.25 -3.48 4.53
CA ILE A 299 19.85 -4.13 3.28
C ILE A 299 20.92 -3.84 2.22
N CYS A 300 21.30 -4.86 1.47
CA CYS A 300 22.07 -4.69 0.26
C CYS A 300 21.15 -4.94 -0.93
N ILE A 301 21.08 -3.96 -1.85
CA ILE A 301 20.44 -4.16 -3.14
C ILE A 301 21.53 -4.21 -4.20
N GLY A 302 21.63 -5.33 -4.90
CA GLY A 302 22.47 -5.42 -6.08
C GLY A 302 21.69 -5.17 -7.35
N VAL A 303 22.21 -4.31 -8.21
CA VAL A 303 21.61 -3.97 -9.50
C VAL A 303 22.57 -4.33 -10.63
N CYS A 304 22.18 -5.34 -11.41
CA CYS A 304 22.90 -5.80 -12.59
C CYS A 304 22.21 -5.22 -13.83
N GLU A 305 22.86 -4.29 -14.53
CA GLU A 305 22.36 -3.76 -15.80
C GLU A 305 22.80 -4.66 -16.96
N LEU A 306 21.85 -5.04 -17.83
CA LEU A 306 22.03 -6.11 -18.79
C LEU A 306 21.86 -5.64 -20.23
N HIS A 307 22.57 -6.29 -21.15
CA HIS A 307 22.44 -6.09 -22.60
C HIS A 307 21.11 -6.64 -23.15
N ALA A 308 20.56 -7.67 -22.52
CA ALA A 308 19.31 -8.35 -22.89
C ALA A 308 18.50 -8.72 -21.63
N PRO A 309 17.21 -9.07 -21.74
CA PRO A 309 16.43 -9.63 -20.64
C PRO A 309 17.19 -10.69 -19.84
N ALA A 310 17.09 -10.66 -18.51
CA ALA A 310 17.84 -11.56 -17.64
C ALA A 310 17.52 -13.05 -17.89
N GLN A 311 16.30 -13.34 -18.35
CA GLN A 311 15.80 -14.66 -18.71
C GLN A 311 16.53 -15.25 -19.92
N ASP A 312 17.25 -14.43 -20.69
CA ASP A 312 18.03 -14.87 -21.84
C ASP A 312 19.44 -15.35 -21.44
N GLY A 313 19.65 -15.70 -20.17
CA GLY A 313 20.81 -16.46 -19.69
C GLY A 313 21.46 -15.96 -18.40
N PHE A 314 21.38 -14.66 -18.11
CA PHE A 314 22.02 -14.08 -16.92
C PHE A 314 21.39 -14.56 -15.62
N LEU A 315 20.10 -14.90 -15.62
CA LEU A 315 19.41 -15.43 -14.43
C LEU A 315 20.01 -16.76 -13.98
N GLU A 316 20.21 -17.71 -14.89
CA GLU A 316 20.83 -19.01 -14.60
C GLU A 316 22.29 -18.84 -14.15
N ARG A 317 23.02 -17.89 -14.75
CA ARG A 317 24.38 -17.54 -14.29
C ARG A 317 24.34 -16.97 -12.88
N PHE A 318 23.43 -16.04 -12.59
CA PHE A 318 23.29 -15.43 -11.27
C PHE A 318 23.06 -16.50 -10.20
N GLU A 319 22.11 -17.41 -10.45
CA GLU A 319 21.79 -18.53 -9.57
C GLU A 319 23.01 -19.45 -9.32
N ARG A 320 23.82 -19.72 -10.37
CA ARG A 320 24.98 -20.62 -10.29
C ARG A 320 26.23 -19.98 -9.69
N GLU A 321 26.51 -18.72 -10.03
CA GLU A 321 27.82 -18.10 -9.81
C GLU A 321 27.76 -16.97 -8.78
N PHE A 322 26.70 -16.17 -8.75
CA PHE A 322 26.62 -14.98 -7.89
C PHE A 322 25.95 -15.31 -6.55
N ALA A 323 24.80 -15.98 -6.57
CA ALA A 323 24.02 -16.29 -5.38
C ALA A 323 24.81 -17.08 -4.31
N PRO A 324 25.60 -18.12 -4.65
CA PRO A 324 26.40 -18.83 -3.65
C PRO A 324 27.47 -17.94 -2.99
N GLN A 325 28.03 -16.99 -3.74
CA GLN A 325 29.03 -16.05 -3.22
C GLN A 325 28.42 -15.01 -2.29
N LEU A 326 27.19 -14.56 -2.58
CA LEU A 326 26.42 -13.69 -1.68
C LEU A 326 26.21 -14.38 -0.32
N SER A 327 25.70 -15.61 -0.34
CA SER A 327 25.49 -16.42 0.87
C SER A 327 26.79 -16.67 1.63
N ALA A 328 27.88 -17.01 0.93
CA ALA A 328 29.19 -17.23 1.55
C ALA A 328 29.78 -15.96 2.20
N ALA A 329 29.40 -14.78 1.71
CA ALA A 329 29.77 -13.50 2.29
C ALA A 329 28.82 -13.04 3.43
N GLY A 330 27.83 -13.85 3.81
CA GLY A 330 26.87 -13.54 4.86
C GLY A 330 25.73 -12.61 4.44
N LEU A 331 25.45 -12.51 3.13
CA LEU A 331 24.29 -11.80 2.60
C LEU A 331 23.14 -12.81 2.46
N GLU A 332 22.11 -12.67 3.29
CA GLU A 332 20.91 -13.50 3.23
C GLU A 332 20.00 -12.98 2.12
N LEU A 333 19.88 -13.72 1.02
CA LEU A 333 19.05 -13.35 -0.12
C LEU A 333 17.56 -13.35 0.26
N LEU A 334 16.90 -12.20 0.13
CA LEU A 334 15.48 -11.99 0.42
C LEU A 334 14.61 -12.08 -0.83
N GLY A 335 15.14 -11.68 -1.99
CA GLY A 335 14.39 -11.69 -3.22
C GLY A 335 15.25 -11.42 -4.44
N VAL A 336 14.81 -11.92 -5.59
CA VAL A 336 15.44 -11.73 -6.90
C VAL A 336 14.36 -11.36 -7.91
N TYR A 337 14.61 -10.27 -8.61
CA TYR A 337 13.70 -9.61 -9.52
C TYR A 337 14.38 -9.31 -10.84
N VAL A 338 13.57 -9.17 -11.88
CA VAL A 338 14.00 -8.80 -13.24
C VAL A 338 13.13 -7.66 -13.73
N SER A 339 13.58 -6.92 -14.75
CA SER A 339 12.75 -5.89 -15.39
C SER A 339 11.38 -6.45 -15.78
N ASP A 340 10.34 -5.69 -15.45
CA ASP A 340 9.01 -5.86 -16.05
C ASP A 340 8.92 -4.96 -17.28
N ASP A 341 8.71 -5.59 -18.44
CA ASP A 341 8.65 -4.99 -19.76
C ASP A 341 7.25 -4.50 -20.14
N THR A 342 6.28 -4.58 -19.22
CA THR A 342 4.94 -4.04 -19.41
C THR A 342 5.03 -2.51 -19.56
N PRO A 343 4.48 -1.93 -20.64
CA PRO A 343 4.52 -0.48 -20.87
C PRO A 343 3.93 0.32 -19.71
N ASN A 344 4.55 1.47 -19.40
CA ASN A 344 4.09 2.32 -18.31
C ASN A 344 2.71 2.93 -18.61
N ARG A 345 1.68 2.48 -17.88
CA ARG A 345 0.30 2.98 -18.00
C ARG A 345 0.02 4.27 -17.22
N PHE A 346 1.03 4.84 -16.55
CA PHE A 346 0.91 6.09 -15.80
C PHE A 346 2.04 7.08 -16.16
N PRO A 347 1.96 7.74 -17.33
CA PRO A 347 3.08 8.50 -17.91
C PRO A 347 3.52 9.72 -17.10
N ARG A 348 2.69 10.20 -16.17
CA ARG A 348 3.03 11.31 -15.26
C ARG A 348 4.19 10.96 -14.31
N LEU A 349 4.45 9.66 -14.09
CA LEU A 349 5.61 9.18 -13.36
C LEU A 349 6.42 8.29 -14.29
N PRO A 350 7.52 8.81 -14.86
CA PRO A 350 8.35 8.01 -15.75
C PRO A 350 8.96 6.83 -14.99
N VAL A 351 9.21 5.76 -15.75
CA VAL A 351 9.98 4.59 -15.31
C VAL A 351 11.01 4.29 -16.40
N ARG A 352 12.11 3.63 -16.03
CA ARG A 352 13.16 3.25 -16.98
C ARG A 352 12.69 2.07 -17.83
N GLU A 353 12.17 2.37 -19.01
CA GLU A 353 11.72 1.40 -20.00
C GLU A 353 12.86 0.99 -20.94
N GLY A 354 12.84 -0.25 -21.43
CA GLY A 354 13.88 -0.74 -22.36
C GLY A 354 15.26 -0.94 -21.73
N GLU A 355 15.32 -0.99 -20.40
CA GLU A 355 16.55 -1.20 -19.65
C GLU A 355 16.48 -2.52 -18.87
N PRO A 356 16.99 -3.63 -19.45
CA PRO A 356 16.94 -4.92 -18.81
C PRO A 356 17.89 -4.99 -17.61
N VAL A 357 17.37 -5.49 -16.49
CA VAL A 357 18.10 -5.58 -15.22
C VAL A 357 17.75 -6.87 -14.50
N LEU A 358 18.71 -7.36 -13.70
CA LEU A 358 18.44 -8.26 -12.58
C LEU A 358 18.73 -7.50 -11.29
N VAL A 359 17.80 -7.51 -10.36
CA VAL A 359 17.90 -6.86 -9.06
C VAL A 359 17.75 -7.92 -7.98
N TRP A 360 18.64 -7.90 -6.99
CA TRP A 360 18.51 -8.77 -5.82
C TRP A 360 18.53 -7.96 -4.54
N PHE A 361 17.80 -8.45 -3.54
CA PHE A 361 17.70 -7.88 -2.21
C PHE A 361 18.30 -8.87 -1.22
N ALA A 362 19.17 -8.40 -0.33
CA ALA A 362 19.74 -9.24 0.71
C ALA A 362 19.82 -8.54 2.06
N ARG A 363 19.50 -9.27 3.14
CA ARG A 363 19.76 -8.82 4.50
C ARG A 363 21.24 -9.01 4.83
N CYS A 364 21.83 -7.98 5.41
CA CYS A 364 23.23 -7.92 5.80
C CYS A 364 23.33 -7.54 7.28
N ALA A 365 23.71 -8.49 8.13
CA ALA A 365 24.00 -8.21 9.54
C ALA A 365 25.23 -7.27 9.69
N ASP A 366 26.14 -7.30 8.72
CA ASP A 366 27.35 -6.49 8.68
C ASP A 366 27.36 -5.58 7.44
N ALA A 367 27.29 -4.27 7.66
CA ALA A 367 27.32 -3.26 6.61
C ALA A 367 28.63 -3.25 5.79
N GLY A 368 29.70 -3.87 6.29
CA GLY A 368 30.97 -4.08 5.61
C GLY A 368 31.03 -5.34 4.76
N ALA A 369 29.99 -6.20 4.75
CA ALA A 369 29.96 -7.39 3.91
C ALA A 369 29.94 -7.07 2.39
N PRO A 370 29.10 -6.14 1.87
CA PRO A 370 29.09 -5.82 0.44
C PRO A 370 30.44 -5.34 -0.15
N PRO A 371 31.17 -4.38 0.47
CA PRO A 371 32.46 -3.95 -0.08
C PRO A 371 33.53 -5.05 0.00
N ARG A 372 33.49 -5.91 1.04
CA ARG A 372 34.39 -7.06 1.13
C ARG A 372 34.12 -8.07 0.03
N LEU A 373 32.84 -8.38 -0.24
CA LEU A 373 32.44 -9.23 -1.37
C LEU A 373 32.97 -8.68 -2.69
N ALA A 374 32.77 -7.38 -2.96
CA ALA A 374 33.26 -6.72 -4.18
C ALA A 374 34.79 -6.78 -4.34
N ALA A 375 35.53 -6.93 -3.23
CA ALA A 375 36.98 -7.10 -3.24
C ALA A 375 37.45 -8.55 -3.44
N GLN A 376 36.57 -9.55 -3.31
CA GLN A 376 36.95 -10.96 -3.42
C GLN A 376 37.37 -11.33 -4.86
N PRO A 377 38.47 -12.09 -5.04
CA PRO A 377 38.92 -12.50 -6.37
C PRO A 377 37.88 -13.28 -7.16
N GLN A 378 37.17 -14.20 -6.50
CA GLN A 378 36.09 -15.01 -7.07
C GLN A 378 34.91 -14.17 -7.58
N TRP A 379 34.53 -13.13 -6.84
CA TRP A 379 33.47 -12.22 -7.25
C TRP A 379 33.89 -11.39 -8.45
N ARG A 380 35.10 -10.85 -8.41
CA ARG A 380 35.67 -10.06 -9.52
C ARG A 380 35.80 -10.90 -10.79
N ALA A 381 36.19 -12.17 -10.69
CA ALA A 381 36.25 -13.08 -11.82
C ALA A 381 34.85 -13.31 -12.42
N ALA A 382 33.84 -13.63 -11.59
CA ALA A 382 32.47 -13.81 -12.06
C ALA A 382 31.90 -12.54 -12.72
N VAL A 383 32.17 -11.35 -12.16
CA VAL A 383 31.79 -10.07 -12.77
C VAL A 383 32.52 -9.83 -14.10
N ALA A 384 33.82 -10.10 -14.17
CA ALA A 384 34.60 -9.94 -15.40
C ALA A 384 34.08 -10.85 -16.52
N ASP A 385 33.77 -12.11 -16.21
CA ASP A 385 33.21 -13.06 -17.16
C ASP A 385 31.83 -12.62 -17.65
N ALA A 386 30.97 -12.14 -16.74
CA ALA A 386 29.64 -11.65 -17.10
C ALA A 386 29.67 -10.35 -17.92
N LEU A 387 30.68 -9.49 -17.73
CA LEU A 387 30.89 -8.27 -18.53
C LEU A 387 31.23 -8.54 -19.99
N LEU A 388 31.71 -9.75 -20.33
CA LEU A 388 32.02 -10.10 -21.71
C LEU A 388 30.77 -10.34 -22.57
N ALA A 389 29.62 -10.62 -21.95
CA ALA A 389 28.44 -11.08 -22.68
C ALA A 389 27.11 -10.48 -22.19
N GLU A 390 26.93 -10.31 -20.89
CA GLU A 390 25.60 -10.12 -20.30
C GLU A 390 25.47 -8.77 -19.59
N LEU A 391 26.48 -8.37 -18.81
CA LEU A 391 26.48 -7.13 -18.02
C LEU A 391 26.96 -5.92 -18.85
N LYS A 392 26.24 -4.80 -18.76
CA LYS A 392 26.66 -3.49 -19.29
C LYS A 392 27.77 -2.84 -18.47
N ALA A 393 27.76 -3.10 -17.16
CA ALA A 393 28.69 -2.54 -16.18
C ALA A 393 28.77 -3.45 -14.95
N ALA A 394 29.79 -3.22 -14.11
CA ALA A 394 29.89 -3.94 -12.84
C ALA A 394 28.62 -3.70 -12.00
N PRO A 395 28.11 -4.73 -11.27
CA PRO A 395 26.89 -4.57 -10.49
C PRO A 395 27.02 -3.44 -9.46
N GLN A 396 26.00 -2.59 -9.37
CA GLN A 396 25.91 -1.60 -8.30
C GLN A 396 25.50 -2.33 -7.01
N LEU A 397 26.21 -2.08 -5.90
CA LEU A 397 25.90 -2.64 -4.59
C LEU A 397 25.46 -1.51 -3.66
N LEU A 398 24.15 -1.34 -3.50
CA LEU A 398 23.57 -0.29 -2.66
C LEU A 398 23.53 -0.76 -1.21
N ARG A 399 24.21 -0.05 -0.32
CA ARG A 399 24.19 -0.31 1.12
C ARG A 399 23.15 0.59 1.78
N LEU A 400 22.12 -0.02 2.35
CA LEU A 400 20.91 0.66 2.77
C LEU A 400 20.67 0.48 4.25
N ALA A 401 20.47 1.58 4.97
CA ALA A 401 19.90 1.56 6.31
C ALA A 401 18.37 1.70 6.19
N PRO A 402 17.58 0.70 6.60
CA PRO A 402 16.13 0.82 6.69
C PRO A 402 15.74 1.96 7.64
N THR A 403 14.66 2.67 7.34
CA THR A 403 14.01 3.53 8.34
C THR A 403 13.24 2.66 9.35
N ALA A 404 12.91 3.22 10.51
CA ALA A 404 12.13 2.54 11.56
C ALA A 404 10.84 1.89 11.05
N ARG A 405 10.21 2.49 10.03
CA ARG A 405 8.93 2.03 9.48
C ARG A 405 9.08 1.12 8.26
N SER A 406 10.29 0.87 7.74
CA SER A 406 10.51 -0.07 6.63
C SER A 406 10.14 -1.51 7.03
N GLU A 407 9.49 -2.30 6.17
CA GLU A 407 9.21 -3.72 6.47
C GLU A 407 10.41 -4.63 6.24
N LEU A 408 11.33 -4.21 5.37
CA LEU A 408 12.63 -4.84 5.17
C LEU A 408 13.65 -4.36 6.23
N ARG A 409 13.26 -4.42 7.49
CA ARG A 409 14.14 -4.18 8.65
C ARG A 409 14.52 -5.51 9.33
N GLY A 410 15.57 -5.48 10.14
CA GLY A 410 16.18 -6.63 10.83
C GLY A 410 15.18 -7.69 11.25
#